data_AF-A2F7J7-F1
#
_entry.id   AF-A2F7J7-F1
#
_cell.length_a   1.000
_cell.length_b   1.000
_cell.length_c   1.000
_cell.angle_alpha   90.00
_cell.angle_beta   90.00
_cell.angle_gamma   90.00
#
_symmetry.space_group_name_H-M   'P 1'
#
loop_
_entity.id
_entity.type
_entity.pdbx_description
1 polymer ?
#
loop_
_entity_poly.entity_id
_entity_poly.type
_entity_poly.pdbx_seq_one_letter_code
_entity_poly.pdbx_strand_id
1 'polypeptide(L)'
;MNEVDEKINEEIKKREKVFKSSPWRSKNKLMNYGERMKWGFDKVRDKLEEKERDSFDLKGNKKYYMKTIGTKGTYIIDYFISDVFVWLLVVEMNTRRTYAILSSLITKINGEWKAPKETKENMTALNTIQSLNSLIINGVNIKHLVCDQEPAFTGNDLAYWCIENGITLRVYVKNKVSNFVNTNEESRGNHSTLSILDRICLTLRTMNYNAGYGTIIYPEVMEYLVDEYNNSPNTTFSKFFKHPVSPNMTDEMEREFCLYCAKMNFITHEEPNFDVIGQRVRIYNEASSMDKLKNKLLEGIFKVNGKEGGLFVCESLMTGDVVKVPRWMLKVVV
;
A
#
# COMPACT_ATOMS: atom_id res chain seq x y z
N MET A 1 18.32 52.71 -31.07
CA MET A 1 18.04 51.39 -30.48
C MET A 1 19.06 50.45 -31.12
N ASN A 2 20.06 50.02 -30.37
CA ASN A 2 21.33 49.51 -30.91
C ASN A 2 21.20 48.05 -31.39
N GLU A 3 21.86 47.67 -32.49
CA GLU A 3 21.91 46.29 -33.05
C GLU A 3 22.30 45.21 -32.01
N VAL A 4 23.01 45.62 -30.95
CA VAL A 4 23.40 44.74 -29.82
C VAL A 4 22.17 44.29 -29.01
N ASP A 5 21.19 45.16 -28.80
CA ASP A 5 19.96 44.83 -28.07
C ASP A 5 19.06 43.88 -28.87
N GLU A 6 19.12 43.98 -30.21
CA GLU A 6 18.40 43.09 -31.13
C GLU A 6 18.96 41.67 -31.13
N LYS A 7 20.29 41.53 -31.20
CA LYS A 7 20.96 40.21 -31.12
C LYS A 7 20.72 39.53 -29.77
N ILE A 8 20.76 40.26 -28.66
CA ILE A 8 20.48 39.72 -27.32
C ILE A 8 19.02 39.25 -27.23
N ASN A 9 18.07 40.02 -27.76
CA ASN A 9 16.66 39.64 -27.78
C ASN A 9 16.39 38.39 -28.65
N GLU A 10 17.08 38.23 -29.77
CA GLU A 10 16.98 37.01 -30.59
C GLU A 10 17.55 35.78 -29.89
N GLU A 11 18.68 35.92 -29.17
CA GLU A 11 19.26 34.84 -28.39
C GLU A 11 18.37 34.43 -27.21
N ILE A 12 17.75 35.39 -26.53
CA ILE A 12 16.77 35.14 -25.45
C ILE A 12 15.55 34.41 -26.01
N LYS A 13 15.00 34.84 -27.15
CA LYS A 13 13.88 34.15 -27.83
C LYS A 13 14.24 32.73 -28.27
N LYS A 14 15.49 32.49 -28.73
CA LYS A 14 15.99 31.14 -29.03
C LYS A 14 16.09 30.27 -27.77
N ARG A 15 16.51 30.82 -26.63
CA ARG A 15 16.59 30.10 -25.34
C ARG A 15 15.23 29.83 -24.71
N GLU A 16 14.25 30.71 -24.90
CA GLU A 16 12.85 30.47 -24.49
C GLU A 16 12.22 29.28 -25.22
N LYS A 17 12.54 29.07 -26.50
CA LYS A 17 12.08 27.90 -27.27
C LYS A 17 12.54 26.54 -26.73
N VAL A 18 13.51 26.51 -25.80
CA VAL A 18 14.12 25.26 -25.30
C VAL A 18 13.26 24.58 -24.23
N PHE A 19 12.40 25.32 -23.51
CA PHE A 19 11.64 24.77 -22.39
C PHE A 19 10.12 24.70 -22.68
N LYS A 20 9.57 23.49 -22.75
CA LYS A 20 8.11 23.25 -22.94
C LYS A 20 7.26 23.74 -21.75
N SER A 21 7.84 23.87 -20.56
CA SER A 21 7.19 24.35 -19.34
C SER A 21 8.18 25.08 -18.42
N SER A 22 7.69 25.73 -17.36
CA SER A 22 8.53 26.50 -16.43
C SER A 22 9.67 25.64 -15.85
N PRO A 23 10.95 26.04 -16.01
CA PRO A 23 12.07 25.25 -15.51
C PRO A 23 12.25 25.32 -13.99
N TRP A 24 11.54 26.21 -13.28
CA TRP A 24 11.76 26.48 -11.86
C TRP A 24 10.51 26.24 -11.02
N ARG A 25 10.65 25.42 -9.97
CA ARG A 25 9.57 25.15 -8.99
C ARG A 25 9.45 26.19 -7.86
N SER A 26 10.52 26.90 -7.57
CA SER A 26 10.55 27.92 -6.51
C SER A 26 9.99 29.25 -7.04
N LYS A 27 9.07 29.86 -6.28
CA LYS A 27 8.46 31.16 -6.62
C LYS A 27 9.55 32.21 -6.85
N ASN A 28 10.52 32.31 -5.94
CA ASN A 28 11.60 33.29 -6.04
C ASN A 28 12.50 33.00 -7.26
N LYS A 29 12.79 31.73 -7.57
CA LYS A 29 13.58 31.39 -8.76
C LYS A 29 12.83 31.70 -10.06
N LEU A 30 11.50 31.51 -10.08
CA LEU A 30 10.65 31.82 -11.21
C LEU A 30 10.48 33.32 -11.42
N MET A 31 10.29 34.09 -10.35
CA MET A 31 10.29 35.56 -10.39
C MET A 31 11.61 36.09 -10.95
N ASN A 32 12.74 35.67 -10.37
CA ASN A 32 14.07 36.10 -10.83
C ASN A 32 14.37 35.66 -12.26
N TYR A 33 13.84 34.51 -12.71
CA TYR A 33 13.97 34.06 -14.09
C TYR A 33 13.08 34.88 -15.04
N GLY A 34 11.84 35.14 -14.65
CA GLY A 34 10.90 35.99 -15.39
C GLY A 34 11.45 37.39 -15.59
N GLU A 35 12.06 37.98 -14.55
CA GLU A 35 12.76 39.27 -14.63
C GLU A 35 13.91 39.23 -15.65
N ARG A 36 14.79 38.23 -15.59
CA ARG A 36 15.89 38.07 -16.57
C ARG A 36 15.41 37.89 -18.00
N MET A 37 14.27 37.23 -18.18
CA MET A 37 13.66 36.98 -19.49
C MET A 37 12.66 38.07 -19.91
N LYS A 38 12.54 39.16 -19.12
CA LYS A 38 11.59 40.26 -19.35
C LYS A 38 10.15 39.80 -19.54
N TRP A 39 9.72 38.78 -18.79
CA TRP A 39 8.35 38.32 -18.79
C TRP A 39 7.44 39.36 -18.14
N GLY A 40 6.28 39.62 -18.75
CA GLY A 40 5.22 40.38 -18.11
C GLY A 40 4.72 39.68 -16.84
N PHE A 41 4.18 40.47 -15.90
CA PHE A 41 3.63 39.96 -14.65
C PHE A 41 2.60 38.84 -14.87
N ASP A 42 1.74 38.98 -15.89
CA ASP A 42 0.76 37.96 -16.26
C ASP A 42 1.41 36.63 -16.64
N LYS A 43 2.48 36.65 -17.44
CA LYS A 43 3.20 35.43 -17.83
C LYS A 43 3.85 34.73 -16.62
N VAL A 44 4.33 35.49 -15.64
CA VAL A 44 4.88 34.93 -14.40
C VAL A 44 3.76 34.36 -13.51
N ARG A 45 2.62 35.05 -13.41
CA ARG A 45 1.41 34.57 -12.73
C ARG A 45 0.89 33.28 -13.35
N ASP A 46 0.73 33.24 -14.66
CA ASP A 46 0.24 32.07 -15.40
C ASP A 46 1.13 30.84 -15.17
N LYS A 47 2.46 31.03 -15.14
CA LYS A 47 3.41 29.95 -14.80
C LYS A 47 3.36 29.52 -13.34
N LEU A 48 2.97 30.39 -12.41
CA LEU A 48 2.72 30.02 -11.02
C LEU A 48 1.40 29.28 -10.86
N GLU A 49 0.37 29.63 -11.62
CA GLU A 49 -0.93 28.94 -11.61
C GLU A 49 -0.85 27.55 -12.26
N GLU A 50 -0.06 27.38 -13.32
CA GLU A 50 0.27 26.06 -13.90
C GLU A 50 0.79 25.09 -12.81
N LYS A 51 1.59 25.59 -11.85
CA LYS A 51 2.13 24.81 -10.74
C LYS A 51 1.07 24.35 -9.73
N GLU A 52 0.04 25.16 -9.47
CA GLU A 52 -1.04 24.77 -8.54
C GLU A 52 -1.90 23.65 -9.11
N ARG A 53 -2.10 23.62 -10.45
CA ARG A 53 -2.85 22.55 -11.14
C ARG A 53 -2.20 21.18 -11.00
N ASP A 54 -0.87 21.12 -10.87
CA ASP A 54 -0.07 19.89 -10.72
C ASP A 54 0.01 19.36 -9.28
N SER A 55 -0.65 20.01 -8.32
CA SER A 55 -0.70 19.53 -6.94
C SER A 55 -1.76 18.44 -6.73
N PHE A 56 -1.47 17.49 -5.83
CA PHE A 56 -2.40 16.46 -5.38
C PHE A 56 -2.58 16.55 -3.87
N ASP A 57 -3.82 16.73 -3.40
CA ASP A 57 -4.13 16.78 -1.98
C ASP A 57 -4.40 15.39 -1.41
N LEU A 58 -3.32 14.74 -0.99
CA LEU A 58 -3.40 13.42 -0.37
C LEU A 58 -4.17 13.44 0.97
N LYS A 59 -4.13 14.56 1.73
CA LYS A 59 -4.81 14.63 3.03
C LYS A 59 -6.31 14.75 2.84
N GLY A 60 -6.77 15.63 1.95
CA GLY A 60 -8.19 15.77 1.62
C GLY A 60 -8.77 14.48 1.05
N ASN A 61 -8.01 13.76 0.22
CA ASN A 61 -8.47 12.50 -0.37
C ASN A 61 -8.59 11.32 0.62
N LYS A 62 -8.11 11.44 1.87
CA LYS A 62 -8.29 10.40 2.90
C LYS A 62 -9.75 10.11 3.22
N LYS A 63 -10.66 11.05 2.94
CA LYS A 63 -12.11 10.84 3.12
C LYS A 63 -12.67 9.70 2.24
N TYR A 64 -11.97 9.36 1.15
CA TYR A 64 -12.30 8.25 0.28
C TYR A 64 -11.65 6.92 0.67
N TYR A 65 -11.00 6.84 1.85
CA TYR A 65 -10.38 5.60 2.31
C TYR A 65 -11.44 4.64 2.84
N MET A 66 -11.58 3.51 2.16
CA MET A 66 -12.43 2.42 2.59
C MET A 66 -11.77 1.66 3.74
N LYS A 67 -12.58 1.21 4.70
CA LYS A 67 -12.20 0.27 5.75
C LYS A 67 -12.05 -1.13 5.16
N THR A 68 -10.91 -1.74 5.43
CA THR A 68 -10.63 -3.12 5.07
C THR A 68 -11.38 -4.07 6.01
N ILE A 69 -12.27 -4.88 5.45
CA ILE A 69 -12.98 -5.99 6.13
C ILE A 69 -13.04 -7.20 5.21
N GLY A 70 -13.00 -8.40 5.79
CA GLY A 70 -13.13 -9.68 5.10
C GLY A 70 -14.33 -10.48 5.61
N THR A 71 -14.65 -11.58 4.93
CA THR A 71 -15.52 -12.60 5.49
C THR A 71 -14.82 -13.30 6.66
N LYS A 72 -15.58 -13.80 7.64
CA LYS A 72 -15.00 -14.52 8.78
C LYS A 72 -14.10 -15.66 8.32
N GLY A 73 -12.93 -15.79 8.95
CA GLY A 73 -11.91 -16.76 8.54
C GLY A 73 -11.08 -16.31 7.34
N THR A 74 -11.03 -15.01 7.06
CA THR A 74 -10.09 -14.42 6.10
C THR A 74 -8.80 -14.08 6.82
N TYR A 75 -7.69 -14.64 6.36
CA TYR A 75 -6.37 -14.41 6.92
C TYR A 75 -5.46 -13.73 5.91
N ILE A 76 -4.66 -12.80 6.39
CA ILE A 76 -3.57 -12.15 5.66
C ILE A 76 -2.28 -12.83 6.09
N ILE A 77 -1.46 -13.25 5.12
CA ILE A 77 -0.18 -13.91 5.37
C ILE A 77 0.98 -13.16 4.72
N ASP A 78 2.12 -13.20 5.40
CA ASP A 78 3.42 -12.70 4.92
C ASP A 78 4.54 -13.29 5.79
N TYR A 79 5.77 -13.17 5.34
CA TYR A 79 6.93 -13.56 6.13
C TYR A 79 7.44 -12.41 7.00
N PHE A 80 7.72 -12.73 8.26
CA PHE A 80 8.49 -11.87 9.15
C PHE A 80 9.89 -12.43 9.30
N ILE A 81 10.90 -11.59 9.07
CA ILE A 81 12.31 -11.97 9.14
C ILE A 81 12.98 -11.16 10.26
N SER A 82 13.65 -11.85 11.17
CA SER A 82 14.55 -11.26 12.16
C SER A 82 15.86 -12.02 12.17
N ASP A 83 16.90 -11.44 11.58
CA ASP A 83 18.18 -12.11 11.38
C ASP A 83 17.99 -13.44 10.62
N VAL A 84 18.43 -14.57 11.20
CA VAL A 84 18.23 -15.90 10.61
C VAL A 84 16.83 -16.49 10.83
N PHE A 85 16.03 -15.87 11.70
CA PHE A 85 14.71 -16.37 12.05
C PHE A 85 13.64 -15.88 11.08
N VAL A 86 12.86 -16.84 10.57
CA VAL A 86 11.77 -16.59 9.63
C VAL A 86 10.49 -17.18 10.20
N TRP A 87 9.46 -16.35 10.31
CA TRP A 87 8.12 -16.76 10.70
C TRP A 87 7.14 -16.50 9.56
N LEU A 88 6.18 -17.40 9.38
CA LEU A 88 4.95 -17.04 8.70
C LEU A 88 4.08 -16.27 9.70
N LEU A 89 3.80 -15.00 9.41
CA LEU A 89 2.76 -14.26 10.11
C LEU A 89 1.42 -14.56 9.48
N VAL A 90 0.44 -14.88 10.31
CA VAL A 90 -0.94 -15.16 9.90
C VAL A 90 -1.86 -14.29 10.73
N VAL A 91 -2.56 -13.37 10.09
CA VAL A 91 -3.37 -12.34 10.78
C VAL A 91 -4.82 -12.45 10.31
N GLU A 92 -5.74 -12.68 11.24
CA GLU A 92 -7.17 -12.65 10.91
C GLU A 92 -7.60 -11.20 10.57
N MET A 93 -8.25 -11.04 9.42
CA MET A 93 -8.44 -9.75 8.76
C MET A 93 -9.39 -8.81 9.50
N ASN A 94 -10.31 -9.32 10.32
CA ASN A 94 -11.30 -8.51 11.02
C ASN A 94 -10.87 -8.22 12.47
N THR A 95 -10.44 -9.25 13.18
CA THR A 95 -10.07 -9.29 14.61
C THR A 95 -8.62 -8.88 14.87
N ARG A 96 -7.77 -8.86 13.83
CA ARG A 96 -6.31 -8.65 13.95
C ARG A 96 -5.60 -9.70 14.77
N ARG A 97 -6.28 -10.78 15.16
CA ARG A 97 -5.66 -11.87 15.91
C ARG A 97 -4.49 -12.42 15.09
N THR A 98 -3.31 -12.38 15.68
CA THR A 98 -2.04 -12.62 15.01
C THR A 98 -1.43 -13.92 15.50
N TYR A 99 -0.89 -14.69 14.58
CA TYR A 99 -0.10 -15.89 14.84
C TYR A 99 1.25 -15.71 14.15
N ALA A 100 2.33 -16.15 14.82
CA ALA A 100 3.65 -16.24 14.24
C ALA A 100 4.15 -17.67 14.34
N ILE A 101 4.34 -18.33 13.19
CA ILE A 101 4.75 -19.73 13.12
C ILE A 101 6.17 -19.76 12.59
N LEU A 102 7.11 -20.23 13.41
CA LEU A 102 8.51 -20.36 13.04
C LEU A 102 8.66 -21.38 11.89
N SER A 103 9.49 -21.06 10.91
CA SER A 103 9.87 -21.99 9.83
C SER A 103 10.32 -23.33 10.41
N SER A 104 9.79 -24.43 9.86
CA SER A 104 10.09 -25.80 10.31
C SER A 104 11.56 -26.20 10.11
N LEU A 105 12.29 -25.48 9.26
CA LEU A 105 13.73 -25.69 9.05
C LEU A 105 14.59 -25.07 10.17
N ILE A 106 13.99 -24.24 11.03
CA ILE A 106 14.68 -23.60 12.14
C ILE A 106 14.44 -24.40 13.40
N THR A 107 15.50 -25.00 13.94
CA THR A 107 15.41 -25.94 15.06
C THR A 107 16.43 -25.61 16.15
N LYS A 108 16.13 -26.00 17.38
CA LYS A 108 17.02 -25.84 18.52
C LYS A 108 17.78 -27.15 18.74
N ILE A 109 19.09 -27.14 18.50
CA ILE A 109 19.98 -28.30 18.68
C ILE A 109 21.01 -27.94 19.76
N ASN A 110 21.06 -28.73 20.84
CA ASN A 110 21.95 -28.50 21.98
C ASN A 110 21.83 -27.08 22.59
N GLY A 111 20.62 -26.53 22.61
CA GLY A 111 20.37 -25.18 23.15
C GLY A 111 20.65 -24.04 22.16
N GLU A 112 21.24 -24.33 21.00
CA GLU A 112 21.51 -23.34 19.96
C GLU A 112 20.48 -23.43 18.83
N TRP A 113 20.04 -22.27 18.36
CA TRP A 113 19.21 -22.18 17.17
C TRP A 113 20.04 -22.45 15.90
N LYS A 114 19.59 -23.38 15.08
CA LYS A 114 20.14 -23.70 13.76
C LYS A 114 19.09 -23.34 12.71
N ALA A 115 19.52 -22.60 11.69
CA ALA A 115 18.72 -22.18 10.56
C ALA A 115 19.49 -22.45 9.26
N PRO A 116 18.78 -22.60 8.12
CA PRO A 116 19.40 -22.59 6.80
C PRO A 116 20.30 -21.39 6.58
N LYS A 117 21.34 -21.56 5.76
CA LYS A 117 22.31 -20.50 5.47
C LYS A 117 21.67 -19.35 4.70
N GLU A 118 20.74 -19.65 3.81
CA GLU A 118 19.98 -18.65 3.07
C GLU A 118 18.55 -18.52 3.63
N THR A 119 18.16 -17.30 3.98
CA THR A 119 16.82 -16.99 4.50
C THR A 119 15.71 -17.48 3.56
N LYS A 120 15.93 -17.42 2.24
CA LYS A 120 14.96 -17.85 1.21
C LYS A 120 14.60 -19.33 1.29
N GLU A 121 15.49 -20.19 1.79
CA GLU A 121 15.18 -21.62 1.98
C GLU A 121 14.07 -21.83 3.03
N ASN A 122 13.89 -20.87 3.93
CA ASN A 122 12.79 -20.88 4.89
C ASN A 122 11.46 -20.38 4.29
N MET A 123 11.51 -19.69 3.16
CA MET A 123 10.37 -19.04 2.51
C MET A 123 9.89 -19.86 1.32
N THR A 124 9.38 -21.06 1.60
CA THR A 124 8.90 -22.00 0.58
C THR A 124 7.42 -22.32 0.77
N ALA A 125 6.74 -22.67 -0.32
CA ALA A 125 5.34 -23.10 -0.28
C ALA A 125 5.12 -24.28 0.70
N LEU A 126 6.06 -25.23 0.76
CA LEU A 126 6.01 -26.34 1.70
C LEU A 126 5.99 -25.87 3.16
N ASN A 127 6.89 -24.95 3.53
CA ASN A 127 6.93 -24.40 4.90
C ASN A 127 5.68 -23.56 5.20
N THR A 128 5.16 -22.82 4.22
CA THR A 128 3.88 -22.12 4.35
C THR A 128 2.76 -23.11 4.67
N ILE A 129 2.62 -24.18 3.86
CA ILE A 129 1.58 -25.20 4.01
C ILE A 129 1.69 -25.91 5.36
N GLN A 130 2.89 -26.30 5.80
CA GLN A 130 3.10 -26.90 7.11
C GLN A 130 2.66 -25.97 8.25
N SER A 131 2.96 -24.67 8.13
CA SER A 131 2.56 -23.66 9.12
C SER A 131 1.05 -23.44 9.15
N LEU A 132 0.39 -23.45 7.99
CA LEU A 132 -1.06 -23.34 7.91
C LEU A 132 -1.77 -24.59 8.44
N ASN A 133 -1.24 -25.78 8.15
CA ASN A 133 -1.74 -27.04 8.68
C ASN A 133 -1.68 -27.07 10.21
N SER A 134 -0.58 -26.61 10.82
CA SER A 134 -0.48 -26.58 12.28
C SER A 134 -1.53 -25.67 12.92
N LEU A 135 -1.83 -24.52 12.31
CA LEU A 135 -2.92 -23.65 12.76
C LEU A 135 -4.29 -24.32 12.64
N ILE A 136 -4.57 -24.96 11.51
CA ILE A 136 -5.85 -25.66 11.28
C ILE A 136 -6.05 -26.79 12.29
N ILE A 137 -5.00 -27.58 12.56
CA ILE A 137 -5.00 -28.63 13.58
C ILE A 137 -5.29 -28.05 14.98
N ASN A 138 -4.78 -26.85 15.27
CA ASN A 138 -5.04 -26.12 16.51
C ASN A 138 -6.40 -25.40 16.53
N GLY A 139 -7.29 -25.67 15.58
CA GLY A 139 -8.66 -25.17 15.56
C GLY A 139 -8.86 -23.83 14.87
N VAL A 140 -7.85 -23.28 14.20
CA VAL A 140 -7.97 -22.04 13.43
C VAL A 140 -8.77 -22.30 12.13
N ASN A 141 -9.92 -21.66 11.99
CA ASN A 141 -10.79 -21.84 10.82
C ASN A 141 -10.42 -20.91 9.67
N ILE A 142 -9.51 -21.36 8.81
CA ILE A 142 -9.08 -20.63 7.60
C ILE A 142 -10.02 -20.95 6.45
N LYS A 143 -10.65 -19.92 5.87
CA LYS A 143 -11.52 -20.02 4.67
C LYS A 143 -11.01 -19.23 3.49
N HIS A 144 -10.31 -18.13 3.75
CA HIS A 144 -9.72 -17.30 2.71
C HIS A 144 -8.32 -16.88 3.10
N LEU A 145 -7.40 -16.91 2.14
CA LEU A 145 -6.03 -16.45 2.30
C LEU A 145 -5.77 -15.28 1.38
N VAL A 146 -5.08 -14.28 1.94
CA VAL A 146 -4.68 -13.06 1.27
C VAL A 146 -3.18 -12.90 1.45
N CYS A 147 -2.44 -12.77 0.35
CA CYS A 147 -0.99 -12.65 0.38
C CYS A 147 -0.50 -11.68 -0.68
N ASP A 148 0.80 -11.37 -0.68
CA ASP A 148 1.44 -10.67 -1.79
C ASP A 148 2.08 -11.67 -2.78
N GLN A 149 2.91 -11.16 -3.69
CA GLN A 149 3.55 -11.94 -4.76
C GLN A 149 4.85 -12.62 -4.35
N GLU A 150 5.09 -12.90 -3.07
CA GLU A 150 6.21 -13.74 -2.67
C GLU A 150 6.16 -15.09 -3.43
N PRO A 151 7.28 -15.59 -3.97
CA PRO A 151 7.33 -16.88 -4.69
C PRO A 151 6.70 -18.06 -3.93
N ALA A 152 6.82 -18.10 -2.60
CA ALA A 152 6.18 -19.11 -1.77
C ALA A 152 4.65 -19.12 -1.86
N PHE A 153 4.04 -17.96 -2.16
CA PHE A 153 2.59 -17.79 -2.19
C PHE A 153 1.99 -17.84 -3.59
N THR A 154 2.81 -17.65 -4.62
CA THR A 154 2.41 -17.67 -6.03
C THR A 154 2.60 -19.04 -6.69
N GLY A 155 3.29 -19.97 -6.03
CA GLY A 155 3.52 -21.32 -6.53
C GLY A 155 2.24 -22.17 -6.61
N ASN A 156 2.25 -23.12 -7.55
CA ASN A 156 1.15 -24.07 -7.75
C ASN A 156 0.85 -24.91 -6.50
N ASP A 157 1.86 -25.24 -5.69
CA ASP A 157 1.70 -26.09 -4.51
C ASP A 157 0.74 -25.49 -3.48
N LEU A 158 0.90 -24.20 -3.15
CA LEU A 158 -0.02 -23.52 -2.23
C LEU A 158 -1.42 -23.40 -2.82
N ALA A 159 -1.51 -23.10 -4.12
CA ALA A 159 -2.79 -23.01 -4.82
C ALA A 159 -3.56 -24.33 -4.79
N TYR A 160 -2.90 -25.46 -5.09
CA TYR A 160 -3.50 -26.79 -5.02
C TYR A 160 -3.91 -27.16 -3.60
N TRP A 161 -3.03 -26.94 -2.61
CA TRP A 161 -3.37 -27.18 -1.21
C TRP A 161 -4.59 -26.35 -0.77
N CYS A 162 -4.69 -25.09 -1.19
CA CYS A 162 -5.86 -24.26 -0.91
C CYS A 162 -7.14 -24.86 -1.52
N ILE A 163 -7.10 -25.29 -2.78
CA ILE A 163 -8.24 -25.91 -3.47
C ILE A 163 -8.69 -27.18 -2.72
N GLU A 164 -7.75 -28.06 -2.35
CA GLU A 164 -8.03 -29.31 -1.63
C GLU A 164 -8.66 -29.08 -0.25
N ASN A 165 -8.31 -27.97 0.40
CA ASN A 165 -8.83 -27.61 1.72
C ASN A 165 -10.05 -26.67 1.68
N GLY A 166 -10.58 -26.38 0.48
CA GLY A 166 -11.72 -25.47 0.31
C GLY A 166 -11.41 -24.03 0.73
N ILE A 167 -10.16 -23.60 0.60
CA ILE A 167 -9.66 -22.27 0.94
C ILE A 167 -9.58 -21.43 -0.33
N THR A 168 -10.13 -20.22 -0.31
CA THR A 168 -9.95 -19.27 -1.43
C THR A 168 -8.63 -18.53 -1.28
N LEU A 169 -7.71 -18.69 -2.22
CA LEU A 169 -6.47 -17.93 -2.28
C LEU A 169 -6.65 -16.63 -3.10
N ARG A 170 -6.18 -15.51 -2.57
CA ARG A 170 -6.11 -14.21 -3.26
C ARG A 170 -4.70 -13.63 -3.15
N VAL A 171 -4.00 -13.63 -4.27
CA VAL A 171 -2.69 -13.00 -4.42
C VAL A 171 -2.88 -11.53 -4.83
N TYR A 172 -2.36 -10.60 -4.04
CA TYR A 172 -2.36 -9.18 -4.38
C TYR A 172 -1.07 -8.76 -5.05
N VAL A 173 -1.23 -7.98 -6.11
CA VAL A 173 -0.12 -7.58 -6.97
C VAL A 173 0.27 -6.14 -6.69
N LYS A 174 1.55 -5.94 -6.35
CA LYS A 174 2.13 -4.61 -6.09
C LYS A 174 2.62 -3.99 -7.41
N ASN A 175 1.72 -3.70 -8.35
CA ASN A 175 2.12 -3.03 -9.60
C ASN A 175 2.51 -1.56 -9.32
N LYS A 176 3.73 -1.16 -9.67
CA LYS A 176 4.17 0.25 -9.63
C LYS A 176 3.35 1.08 -10.61
N VAL A 177 2.77 2.20 -10.14
CA VAL A 177 1.96 3.11 -10.98
C VAL A 177 2.77 3.73 -12.11
N SER A 178 4.08 3.84 -11.94
CA SER A 178 5.01 4.38 -12.93
C SER A 178 5.34 3.42 -14.08
N ASN A 179 5.10 2.11 -13.92
CA ASN A 179 5.42 1.09 -14.92
C ASN A 179 4.11 0.63 -15.56
N PHE A 180 3.53 1.44 -16.43
CA PHE A 180 2.45 0.99 -17.29
C PHE A 180 3.03 -0.03 -18.27
N VAL A 181 2.86 -1.31 -17.96
CA VAL A 181 3.00 -2.41 -18.91
C VAL A 181 1.79 -3.30 -18.73
N ASN A 182 1.11 -3.55 -19.86
CA ASN A 182 0.04 -4.53 -20.03
C ASN A 182 0.22 -5.77 -19.16
N THR A 183 -0.72 -6.02 -18.25
CA THR A 183 -1.05 -7.38 -17.85
C THR A 183 -2.57 -7.52 -17.82
N ASN A 184 -3.09 -8.45 -18.64
CA ASN A 184 -4.50 -8.77 -18.74
C ASN A 184 -5.07 -9.45 -17.49
N GLU A 185 -4.28 -9.60 -16.44
CA GLU A 185 -4.71 -10.11 -15.15
C GLU A 185 -3.95 -9.32 -14.07
N GLU A 186 -4.49 -9.32 -12.85
CA GLU A 186 -3.90 -8.76 -11.62
C GLU A 186 -4.51 -7.43 -11.11
N SER A 187 -5.42 -7.56 -10.15
CA SER A 187 -5.90 -6.47 -9.30
C SER A 187 -4.76 -5.96 -8.41
N ARG A 188 -4.59 -4.63 -8.37
CA ARG A 188 -3.68 -4.01 -7.40
C ARG A 188 -4.02 -4.44 -5.98
N GLY A 189 -2.98 -4.77 -5.22
CA GLY A 189 -3.05 -4.79 -3.77
C GLY A 189 -3.66 -3.49 -3.27
N ASN A 190 -4.83 -3.58 -2.64
CA ASN A 190 -5.28 -2.49 -1.78
C ASN A 190 -4.19 -2.34 -0.72
N HIS A 191 -3.39 -1.27 -0.80
CA HIS A 191 -2.39 -0.93 0.21
C HIS A 191 -2.98 -1.02 1.62
N SER A 192 -4.29 -0.81 1.77
CA SER A 192 -5.00 -0.97 3.04
C SER A 192 -5.01 -2.38 3.63
N THR A 193 -5.02 -3.45 2.82
CA THR A 193 -5.11 -4.83 3.32
C THR A 193 -3.77 -5.33 3.81
N LEU A 194 -2.74 -5.33 2.95
CA LEU A 194 -1.39 -5.74 3.37
C LEU A 194 -0.79 -4.76 4.40
N SER A 195 -1.20 -3.48 4.43
CA SER A 195 -0.74 -2.53 5.48
C SER A 195 -1.17 -2.89 6.89
N ILE A 196 -2.11 -3.83 7.07
CA ILE A 196 -2.43 -4.37 8.39
C ILE A 196 -1.23 -5.15 8.91
N LEU A 197 -0.68 -6.02 8.07
CA LEU A 197 0.46 -6.86 8.42
C LEU A 197 1.71 -5.99 8.57
N ASP A 198 1.97 -5.04 7.67
CA ASP A 198 3.09 -4.08 7.82
C ASP A 198 3.06 -3.37 9.19
N ARG A 199 1.86 -2.96 9.63
CA ARG A 199 1.67 -2.30 10.93
C ARG A 199 1.92 -3.25 12.09
N ILE A 200 1.49 -4.50 11.99
CA ILE A 200 1.75 -5.53 13.01
C ILE A 200 3.25 -5.81 13.11
N CYS A 201 3.94 -6.00 11.98
CA CYS A 201 5.39 -6.15 11.92
C CYS A 201 6.10 -5.00 12.62
N LEU A 202 5.69 -3.76 12.33
CA LEU A 202 6.24 -2.58 12.98
C LEU A 202 5.95 -2.58 14.49
N THR A 203 4.73 -2.94 14.90
CA THR A 203 4.35 -3.02 16.31
C THR A 203 5.18 -4.06 17.06
N LEU A 204 5.35 -5.28 16.54
CA LEU A 204 6.16 -6.33 17.15
C LEU A 204 7.62 -5.90 17.31
N ARG A 205 8.22 -5.30 16.27
CA ARG A 205 9.58 -4.74 16.35
C ARG A 205 9.67 -3.62 17.40
N THR A 206 8.66 -2.76 17.48
CA THR A 206 8.61 -1.67 18.46
C THR A 206 8.52 -2.21 19.87
N MET A 207 7.68 -3.23 20.10
CA MET A 207 7.56 -3.90 21.39
C MET A 207 8.88 -4.56 21.80
N ASN A 208 9.55 -5.26 20.88
CA ASN A 208 10.87 -5.86 21.14
C ASN A 208 11.92 -4.82 21.57
N TYR A 209 11.98 -3.70 20.84
CA TYR A 209 12.88 -2.59 21.14
C TYR A 209 12.59 -1.98 22.52
N ASN A 210 11.32 -1.67 22.79
CA ASN A 210 10.89 -1.05 24.05
C ASN A 210 11.06 -1.98 25.26
N ALA A 211 10.93 -3.29 25.07
CA ALA A 211 11.16 -4.28 26.12
C ALA A 211 12.65 -4.52 26.41
N GLY A 212 13.56 -3.96 25.60
CA GLY A 212 15.00 -4.07 25.81
C GLY A 212 15.62 -5.37 25.31
N TYR A 213 14.92 -6.16 24.49
CA TYR A 213 15.43 -7.41 23.93
C TYR A 213 16.40 -7.22 22.74
N GLY A 214 16.66 -5.97 22.35
CA GLY A 214 17.62 -5.62 21.29
C GLY A 214 16.98 -5.56 19.90
N THR A 215 17.78 -5.85 18.87
CA THR A 215 17.37 -5.75 17.45
C THR A 215 16.87 -7.07 16.88
N ILE A 216 17.36 -8.19 17.41
CA ILE A 216 16.97 -9.54 16.99
C ILE A 216 15.82 -9.99 17.90
N ILE A 217 14.72 -10.40 17.28
CA ILE A 217 13.64 -11.12 17.95
C ILE A 217 14.01 -12.61 17.91
N TYR A 218 14.14 -13.25 19.07
CA TYR A 218 14.33 -14.69 19.17
C TYR A 218 12.98 -15.42 19.22
N PRO A 219 12.88 -16.72 18.89
CA PRO A 219 11.62 -17.45 18.89
C PRO A 219 10.83 -17.36 20.19
N GLU A 220 11.49 -17.49 21.34
CA GLU A 220 10.87 -17.39 22.66
C GLU A 220 10.33 -15.97 22.92
N VAL A 221 11.02 -14.95 22.40
CA VAL A 221 10.59 -13.55 22.50
C VAL A 221 9.41 -13.29 21.56
N MET A 222 9.44 -13.83 20.33
CA MET A 222 8.34 -13.68 19.37
C MET A 222 7.02 -14.21 19.94
N GLU A 223 7.05 -15.38 20.59
CA GLU A 223 5.87 -15.96 21.25
C GLU A 223 5.27 -15.00 22.28
N TYR A 224 6.12 -14.47 23.18
CA TYR A 224 5.70 -13.45 24.16
C TYR A 224 5.15 -12.19 23.49
N LEU A 225 5.80 -11.66 22.45
CA LEU A 225 5.37 -10.44 21.77
C LEU A 225 4.01 -10.61 21.08
N VAL A 226 3.76 -11.77 20.47
CA VAL A 226 2.47 -12.06 19.82
C VAL A 226 1.37 -12.24 20.85
N ASP A 227 1.64 -12.94 21.96
CA ASP A 227 0.68 -13.06 23.06
C ASP A 227 0.34 -11.67 23.64
N GLU A 228 1.35 -10.86 23.94
CA GLU A 228 1.16 -9.50 24.44
C GLU A 228 0.39 -8.64 23.43
N TYR A 229 0.69 -8.73 22.13
CA TYR A 229 -0.05 -8.00 21.09
C TYR A 229 -1.54 -8.39 21.07
N ASN A 230 -1.83 -9.68 21.17
CA ASN A 230 -3.21 -10.19 21.11
C ASN A 230 -4.01 -9.90 22.39
N ASN A 231 -3.34 -9.70 23.53
CA ASN A 231 -3.95 -9.37 24.81
C ASN A 231 -3.97 -7.87 25.12
N SER A 232 -3.15 -7.07 24.45
CA SER A 232 -3.11 -5.61 24.61
C SER A 232 -4.23 -4.89 23.83
N PRO A 233 -4.77 -3.76 24.33
CA PRO A 233 -5.80 -2.99 23.65
C PRO A 233 -5.37 -2.46 22.28
N ASN A 234 -6.15 -2.74 21.24
CA ASN A 234 -5.95 -2.19 19.91
C ASN A 234 -6.62 -0.81 19.80
N THR A 235 -5.92 0.16 19.23
CA THR A 235 -6.43 1.54 19.08
C THR A 235 -7.70 1.62 18.22
N THR A 236 -7.80 0.82 17.16
CA THR A 236 -8.95 0.87 16.24
C THR A 236 -10.19 0.32 16.91
N PHE A 237 -10.08 -0.84 17.55
CA PHE A 237 -11.19 -1.46 18.28
C PHE A 237 -11.60 -0.62 19.47
N SER A 238 -10.64 -0.14 20.26
CA SER A 238 -10.96 0.66 21.45
C SER A 238 -11.66 1.97 21.10
N LYS A 239 -11.32 2.59 19.96
CA LYS A 239 -12.05 3.77 19.45
C LYS A 239 -13.47 3.48 18.99
N PHE A 240 -13.70 2.28 18.47
CA PHE A 240 -15.02 1.84 18.02
C PHE A 240 -15.91 1.49 19.22
N PHE A 241 -15.45 0.60 20.09
CA PHE A 241 -16.19 0.09 21.24
C PHE A 241 -16.24 1.05 22.44
N LYS A 242 -15.43 2.13 22.43
CA LYS A 242 -15.36 3.15 23.50
C LYS A 242 -14.83 2.63 24.84
N HIS A 243 -14.18 1.48 24.85
CA HIS A 243 -13.42 0.95 25.97
C HIS A 243 -12.21 0.16 25.45
N PRO A 244 -11.20 -0.19 26.28
CA PRO A 244 -10.08 -1.01 25.85
C PRO A 244 -10.57 -2.37 25.33
N VAL A 245 -10.18 -2.72 24.10
CA VAL A 245 -10.49 -4.01 23.45
C VAL A 245 -9.25 -4.54 22.76
N SER A 246 -8.84 -5.75 23.13
CA SER A 246 -7.72 -6.46 22.52
C SER A 246 -8.18 -7.36 21.36
N PRO A 247 -7.28 -7.77 20.45
CA PRO A 247 -7.60 -8.74 19.41
C PRO A 247 -8.31 -10.01 19.93
N ASN A 248 -7.85 -10.61 21.03
CA ASN A 248 -8.47 -11.81 21.60
C ASN A 248 -9.91 -11.60 22.10
N MET A 249 -10.31 -10.37 22.44
CA MET A 249 -11.68 -10.06 22.84
C MET A 249 -12.64 -9.86 21.65
N THR A 250 -12.10 -9.68 20.44
CA THR A 250 -12.92 -9.29 19.28
C THR A 250 -13.65 -10.45 18.59
N ASP A 251 -13.34 -11.70 18.89
CA ASP A 251 -13.96 -12.86 18.21
C ASP A 251 -15.49 -12.88 18.39
N GLU A 252 -15.99 -12.48 19.57
CA GLU A 252 -17.43 -12.39 19.86
C GLU A 252 -18.07 -11.12 19.26
N MET A 253 -17.29 -10.04 19.13
CA MET A 253 -17.73 -8.72 18.68
C MET A 253 -17.46 -8.47 17.19
N GLU A 254 -16.87 -9.44 16.49
CA GLU A 254 -16.39 -9.35 15.10
C GLU A 254 -17.51 -8.84 14.19
N ARG A 255 -18.71 -9.42 14.33
CA ARG A 255 -19.88 -9.06 13.53
C ARG A 255 -20.24 -7.59 13.66
N GLU A 256 -20.25 -7.05 14.88
CA GLU A 256 -20.59 -5.65 15.13
C GLU A 256 -19.55 -4.71 14.52
N PHE A 257 -18.27 -5.06 14.65
CA PHE A 257 -17.18 -4.31 14.03
C PHE A 257 -17.28 -4.33 12.49
N CYS A 258 -17.54 -5.49 11.89
CA CYS A 258 -17.73 -5.63 10.44
C CYS A 258 -18.92 -4.79 9.94
N LEU A 259 -20.06 -4.81 10.65
CA LEU A 259 -21.24 -4.00 10.31
C LEU A 259 -20.92 -2.51 10.39
N TYR A 260 -20.19 -2.06 11.42
CA TYR A 260 -19.74 -0.68 11.51
C TYR A 260 -18.84 -0.29 10.35
N CYS A 261 -17.83 -1.10 10.03
CA CYS A 261 -16.96 -0.84 8.89
C CYS A 261 -17.73 -0.80 7.57
N ALA A 262 -18.70 -1.71 7.37
CA ALA A 262 -19.57 -1.70 6.20
C ALA A 262 -20.41 -0.42 6.12
N LYS A 263 -20.97 0.03 7.25
CA LYS A 263 -21.71 1.31 7.32
C LYS A 263 -20.82 2.50 7.00
N MET A 264 -19.59 2.54 7.52
CA MET A 264 -18.63 3.60 7.21
C MET A 264 -18.25 3.58 5.71
N ASN A 265 -18.05 2.40 5.15
CA ASN A 265 -17.79 2.22 3.72
C ASN A 265 -18.95 2.69 2.85
N PHE A 266 -20.19 2.42 3.27
CA PHE A 266 -21.38 2.93 2.61
C PHE A 266 -21.41 4.46 2.63
N ILE A 267 -21.19 5.09 3.80
CA ILE A 267 -21.13 6.55 3.92
C ILE A 267 -20.02 7.12 3.02
N THR A 268 -18.84 6.51 3.00
CA THR A 268 -17.74 6.91 2.13
C THR A 268 -18.10 6.79 0.65
N HIS A 269 -18.86 5.76 0.26
CA HIS A 269 -19.34 5.60 -1.12
C HIS A 269 -20.31 6.71 -1.54
N GLU A 270 -21.12 7.22 -0.60
CA GLU A 270 -22.05 8.32 -0.82
C GLU A 270 -21.40 9.72 -0.78
N GLU A 271 -20.09 9.81 -0.52
CA GLU A 271 -19.39 11.09 -0.57
C GLU A 271 -19.51 11.73 -1.96
N PRO A 272 -19.75 13.05 -2.05
CA PRO A 272 -19.74 13.75 -3.32
C PRO A 272 -18.43 13.53 -4.06
N ASN A 273 -18.53 13.23 -5.36
CA ASN A 273 -17.42 12.85 -6.22
C ASN A 273 -16.73 11.53 -5.83
N PHE A 274 -17.35 10.64 -5.04
CA PHE A 274 -16.81 9.29 -4.86
C PHE A 274 -16.91 8.52 -6.19
N ASP A 275 -18.09 8.44 -6.78
CA ASP A 275 -18.25 7.85 -8.11
C ASP A 275 -17.87 8.85 -9.20
N VAL A 276 -16.79 8.52 -9.90
CA VAL A 276 -16.19 9.34 -10.96
C VAL A 276 -16.19 8.62 -12.30
N ILE A 277 -17.00 7.57 -12.46
CA ILE A 277 -17.15 6.86 -13.74
C ILE A 277 -17.58 7.85 -14.83
N GLY A 278 -16.96 7.74 -16.00
CA GLY A 278 -17.15 8.64 -17.13
C GLY A 278 -16.36 9.95 -17.05
N GLN A 279 -15.81 10.30 -15.89
CA GLN A 279 -15.06 11.55 -15.71
C GLN A 279 -13.60 11.42 -16.14
N ARG A 280 -12.96 12.58 -16.35
CA ARG A 280 -11.52 12.69 -16.59
C ARG A 280 -10.79 12.90 -15.27
N VAL A 281 -9.69 12.19 -15.07
CA VAL A 281 -8.93 12.20 -13.82
C VAL A 281 -7.43 12.29 -14.07
N ARG A 282 -6.70 12.81 -13.08
CA ARG A 282 -5.26 12.60 -12.92
C ARG A 282 -5.04 11.63 -11.76
N ILE A 283 -4.00 10.81 -11.87
CA ILE A 283 -3.71 9.74 -10.91
C ILE A 283 -2.48 10.13 -10.06
N TYR A 284 -2.58 9.93 -8.75
CA TYR A 284 -1.46 10.09 -7.82
C TYR A 284 -0.34 9.09 -8.12
N ASN A 285 0.88 9.59 -8.25
CA ASN A 285 2.07 8.79 -8.44
C ASN A 285 2.65 8.44 -7.06
N GLU A 286 2.40 7.20 -6.62
CA GLU A 286 2.92 6.69 -5.35
C GLU A 286 4.40 6.31 -5.51
N ALA A 287 5.26 6.89 -4.67
CA ALA A 287 6.69 6.63 -4.69
C ALA A 287 7.01 5.30 -4.01
N SER A 288 7.97 4.52 -4.52
CA SER A 288 8.67 3.55 -3.68
C SER A 288 9.46 4.30 -2.60
N SER A 289 9.68 3.65 -1.45
CA SER A 289 10.38 4.22 -0.27
C SER A 289 11.77 4.83 -0.54
N MET A 290 12.41 4.51 -1.67
CA MET A 290 13.71 5.08 -2.08
C MET A 290 13.66 5.95 -3.35
N ASP A 291 12.50 6.09 -4.00
CA ASP A 291 12.40 6.82 -5.27
C ASP A 291 12.03 8.29 -5.03
N LYS A 292 12.97 9.20 -5.32
CA LYS A 292 12.67 10.63 -5.43
C LYS A 292 11.82 10.85 -6.68
N LEU A 293 10.50 10.81 -6.55
CA LEU A 293 9.60 11.10 -7.66
C LEU A 293 9.75 12.55 -8.13
N LYS A 294 9.94 12.73 -9.44
CA LYS A 294 9.94 14.05 -10.07
C LYS A 294 8.56 14.69 -9.94
N ASN A 295 7.46 13.97 -10.19
CA ASN A 295 6.09 14.48 -10.13
C ASN A 295 5.20 13.65 -9.21
N LYS A 296 4.30 14.32 -8.47
CA LYS A 296 3.31 13.68 -7.57
C LYS A 296 2.11 13.09 -8.32
N LEU A 297 1.93 13.46 -9.57
CA LEU A 297 0.89 12.94 -10.46
C LEU A 297 1.58 12.18 -11.59
N LEU A 298 0.91 11.14 -12.09
CA LEU A 298 1.27 10.54 -13.36
C LEU A 298 1.06 11.56 -14.47
N GLU A 299 1.85 11.43 -15.53
CA GLU A 299 1.73 12.27 -16.70
C GLU A 299 0.45 11.92 -17.48
N GLY A 300 -0.23 12.94 -18.01
CA GLY A 300 -1.45 12.77 -18.80
C GLY A 300 -2.77 12.89 -18.03
N ILE A 301 -3.85 12.67 -18.77
CA ILE A 301 -5.23 12.63 -18.28
C ILE A 301 -5.77 11.24 -18.59
N PHE A 302 -6.51 10.68 -17.64
CA PHE A 302 -7.11 9.36 -17.75
C PHE A 302 -8.63 9.50 -17.80
N LYS A 303 -9.30 8.63 -18.54
CA LYS A 303 -10.75 8.47 -18.50
C LYS A 303 -11.12 7.30 -17.60
N VAL A 304 -12.10 7.49 -16.73
CA VAL A 304 -12.60 6.43 -15.86
C VAL A 304 -13.68 5.64 -16.60
N ASN A 305 -13.40 4.38 -16.93
CA ASN A 305 -14.30 3.55 -17.72
C ASN A 305 -15.25 2.71 -16.85
N GLY A 306 -14.88 2.39 -15.61
CA GLY A 306 -15.70 1.57 -14.73
C GLY A 306 -15.01 1.22 -13.41
N LYS A 307 -15.52 0.18 -12.74
CA LYS A 307 -14.97 -0.38 -11.50
C LYS A 307 -14.82 -1.89 -11.63
N GLU A 308 -13.73 -2.44 -11.07
CA GLU A 308 -13.47 -3.87 -11.00
C GLU A 308 -12.78 -4.21 -9.69
N GLY A 309 -13.29 -5.19 -8.93
CA GLY A 309 -12.69 -5.58 -7.64
C GLY A 309 -12.61 -4.44 -6.60
N GLY A 310 -13.50 -3.44 -6.69
CA GLY A 310 -13.48 -2.25 -5.83
C GLY A 310 -12.47 -1.17 -6.24
N LEU A 311 -11.78 -1.34 -7.37
CA LEU A 311 -10.85 -0.36 -7.96
C LEU A 311 -11.47 0.32 -9.17
N PHE A 312 -11.11 1.57 -9.44
CA PHE A 312 -11.50 2.28 -10.65
C PHE A 312 -10.57 1.90 -11.81
N VAL A 313 -11.16 1.59 -12.96
CA VAL A 313 -10.45 1.27 -14.20
C VAL A 313 -10.26 2.57 -14.98
N CYS A 314 -9.01 3.01 -15.11
CA CYS A 314 -8.64 4.29 -15.72
C CYS A 314 -7.79 4.06 -16.98
N GLU A 315 -8.22 4.60 -18.11
CA GLU A 315 -7.52 4.50 -19.39
C GLU A 315 -6.82 5.82 -19.74
N SER A 316 -5.54 5.76 -20.08
CA SER A 316 -4.73 6.91 -20.49
C SER A 316 -5.23 7.46 -21.82
N LEU A 317 -5.59 8.75 -21.86
CA LEU A 317 -5.97 9.41 -23.11
C LEU A 317 -4.78 9.70 -24.04
N MET A 318 -3.53 9.53 -23.56
CA MET A 318 -2.34 9.72 -24.38
C MET A 318 -1.81 8.41 -24.96
N THR A 319 -1.85 7.32 -24.19
CA THR A 319 -1.19 6.05 -24.54
C THR A 319 -2.17 4.89 -24.74
N GLY A 320 -3.41 5.00 -24.25
CA GLY A 320 -4.37 3.89 -24.21
C GLY A 320 -4.15 2.90 -23.06
N ASP A 321 -3.10 3.07 -22.25
CA ASP A 321 -2.81 2.14 -21.16
C ASP A 321 -3.87 2.19 -20.06
N VAL A 322 -4.19 1.01 -19.52
CA VAL A 322 -5.19 0.86 -18.44
C VAL A 322 -4.49 0.69 -17.10
N VAL A 323 -4.98 1.41 -16.09
CA VAL A 323 -4.57 1.25 -14.70
C VAL A 323 -5.78 1.15 -13.77
N LYS A 324 -5.70 0.21 -12.83
CA LYS A 324 -6.69 0.03 -11.76
C LYS A 324 -6.19 0.72 -10.48
N VAL A 325 -6.95 1.66 -9.94
CA VAL A 325 -6.58 2.42 -8.72
C VAL A 325 -7.76 2.66 -7.78
N PRO A 326 -7.54 2.73 -6.46
CA PRO A 326 -8.57 3.13 -5.52
C PRO A 326 -8.93 4.61 -5.67
N ARG A 327 -10.15 4.98 -5.24
CA ARG A 327 -10.69 6.34 -5.39
C ARG A 327 -9.77 7.42 -4.86
N TRP A 328 -9.12 7.20 -3.74
CA TRP A 328 -8.30 8.20 -3.06
C TRP A 328 -7.07 8.64 -3.86
N MET A 329 -6.66 7.88 -4.88
CA MET A 329 -5.57 8.24 -5.79
C MET A 329 -6.03 9.14 -6.95
N LEU A 330 -7.34 9.36 -7.11
CA LEU A 330 -7.90 10.09 -8.25
C LEU A 330 -8.16 11.56 -7.90
N LYS A 331 -7.76 12.44 -8.82
CA LYS A 331 -8.12 13.86 -8.85
C LYS A 331 -8.96 14.11 -10.10
N VAL A 332 -10.22 14.48 -9.93
CA VAL A 332 -11.10 14.85 -11.04
C VAL A 332 -10.55 16.11 -11.72
N VAL A 333 -10.53 16.10 -13.04
CA VAL A 333 -10.21 17.25 -13.87
C VAL A 333 -11.53 17.86 -14.30
N VAL A 334 -11.79 19.10 -13.86
CA VAL A 334 -12.95 19.90 -14.28
C VAL A 334 -12.72 20.44 -15.68
#